data_AF-A0A553HXI1-F1
#
_entry.id   AF-A0A553HXI1-F1
#
_cell.length_a   1.000
_cell.length_b   1.000
_cell.length_c   1.000
_cell.angle_alpha   90.00
_cell.angle_beta   90.00
_cell.angle_gamma   90.00
#
_symmetry.space_group_name_H-M   'P 1'
#
loop_
_entity.id
_entity.type
_entity.pdbx_description
1 polymer ?
#
loop_
_entity_poly.entity_id
_entity_poly.type
_entity_poly.pdbx_seq_one_letter_code
_entity_poly.pdbx_strand_id
1 'polypeptide(L)'
;MRNAFGITLRHWTIACYALTCFCALWCAIGISPSVSIGFKHRWEFYFFQALQSIAASIAGVAFKVLFSRLFPPGNEIQFFGFQLVLSLGTVWIPQIVNGPIVDATNNLRLPAAISSALLLFCVVITLTVDESKGMRQAGYEGTGD
;
A
#
# COMPACT_ATOMS: atom_id res chain seq x y z
N MET A 1 1.13 -1.97 29.75
CA MET A 1 0.00 -2.90 29.54
C MET A 1 0.41 -3.87 28.45
N ARG A 2 0.61 -5.15 28.78
CA ARG A 2 1.05 -6.20 27.84
C ARG A 2 -0.10 -6.57 26.90
N ASN A 3 0.11 -6.41 25.60
CA ASN A 3 -0.87 -6.74 24.57
C ASN A 3 -1.03 -8.27 24.45
N ALA A 4 -2.24 -8.78 24.67
CA ALA A 4 -2.58 -10.21 24.53
C ALA A 4 -2.73 -10.67 23.07
N PHE A 5 -2.71 -9.74 22.10
CA PHE A 5 -2.64 -10.03 20.68
C PHE A 5 -1.34 -9.39 20.15
N GLY A 6 -0.31 -10.20 19.91
CA GLY A 6 0.96 -9.78 19.30
C GLY A 6 0.85 -9.36 17.82
N ILE A 7 -0.26 -8.71 17.45
CA ILE A 7 -0.48 -8.19 16.11
C ILE A 7 0.24 -6.85 16.00
N THR A 8 1.51 -6.91 15.60
CA THR A 8 2.32 -5.72 15.27
C THR A 8 1.70 -4.95 14.10
N LEU A 9 1.89 -3.63 14.06
CA LEU A 9 1.49 -2.74 12.96
C LEU A 9 1.96 -3.25 11.58
N ARG A 10 3.12 -3.92 11.56
CA ARG A 10 3.66 -4.68 10.43
C ARG A 10 2.67 -5.69 9.85
N HIS A 11 2.03 -6.51 10.69
CA HIS A 11 1.09 -7.55 10.23
C HIS A 11 -0.16 -6.93 9.59
N TRP A 12 -0.68 -5.84 10.15
CA TRP A 12 -1.79 -5.09 9.55
C TRP A 12 -1.42 -4.50 8.19
N THR A 13 -0.21 -3.97 8.07
CA THR A 13 0.30 -3.37 6.84
C THR A 13 0.49 -4.43 5.75
N ILE A 14 1.08 -5.58 6.10
CA ILE A 14 1.24 -6.73 5.20
C ILE A 14 -0.14 -7.25 4.75
N ALA A 15 -1.09 -7.41 5.68
CA ALA A 15 -2.44 -7.87 5.36
C ALA A 15 -3.15 -6.91 4.40
N CYS A 16 -3.03 -5.60 4.60
CA CYS A 16 -3.61 -4.59 3.72
C CYS A 16 -2.98 -4.59 2.33
N TYR A 17 -1.64 -4.73 2.23
CA TYR A 17 -0.97 -4.82 0.93
C TYR A 17 -1.28 -6.12 0.20
N ALA A 18 -1.35 -7.25 0.91
CA ALA A 18 -1.75 -8.54 0.35
C ALA A 18 -3.19 -8.49 -0.18
N LEU A 19 -4.10 -7.90 0.58
CA LEU A 19 -5.50 -7.68 0.17
C LEU A 19 -5.59 -6.78 -1.06
N THR A 20 -4.81 -5.69 -1.09
CA THR A 20 -4.77 -4.77 -2.24
C THR A 20 -4.19 -5.44 -3.48
N CYS A 21 -3.15 -6.27 -3.31
CA CYS A 21 -2.57 -7.08 -4.37
C CYS A 21 -3.58 -8.11 -4.90
N PHE A 22 -4.31 -8.78 -4.02
CA PHE A 22 -5.39 -9.70 -4.40
C PHE A 22 -6.50 -9.00 -5.19
N CYS A 23 -6.96 -7.82 -4.73
CA CYS A 23 -7.92 -7.00 -5.47
C CYS A 23 -7.39 -6.59 -6.86
N ALA A 24 -6.11 -6.21 -6.95
CA ALA A 24 -5.48 -5.82 -8.21
C ALA A 24 -5.36 -7.01 -9.18
N LEU A 25 -4.99 -8.20 -8.69
CA LEU A 25 -4.97 -9.43 -9.48
C LEU A 25 -6.37 -9.84 -9.95
N TRP A 26 -7.37 -9.73 -9.07
CA TRP A 26 -8.77 -10.01 -9.43
C TRP A 26 -9.30 -9.05 -10.51
N CYS A 27 -8.92 -7.77 -10.42
CA CYS A 27 -9.22 -6.77 -11.45
C CYS A 27 -8.51 -7.08 -12.77
N ALA A 28 -7.23 -7.46 -12.74
CA ALA A 28 -6.47 -7.82 -13.94
C ALA A 28 -7.04 -9.06 -14.65
N ILE A 29 -7.52 -10.06 -13.90
CA ILE A 29 -8.18 -11.27 -14.43
C ILE A 29 -9.56 -10.93 -15.03
N GLY A 30 -10.36 -10.11 -14.35
CA GLY A 30 -11.72 -9.76 -14.78
C GLY A 30 -11.81 -8.90 -16.05
N ILE A 31 -10.74 -8.22 -16.44
CA ILE A 31 -10.72 -7.45 -17.70
C ILE A 31 -10.44 -8.37 -18.91
N SER A 32 -9.98 -9.62 -18.73
CA SER A 32 -9.73 -10.57 -19.83
C SER A 32 -11.02 -11.11 -20.45
N PRO A 33 -11.20 -11.14 -21.79
CA PRO A 33 -12.47 -11.49 -22.42
C PRO A 33 -12.66 -13.02 -22.51
N SER A 34 -11.59 -13.79 -22.26
CA SER A 34 -11.53 -15.24 -22.39
C SER A 34 -11.79 -15.98 -21.08
N VAL A 35 -11.97 -15.26 -19.96
CA VAL A 35 -12.20 -15.86 -18.65
C VAL A 35 -13.62 -15.50 -18.19
N SER A 36 -14.43 -16.50 -17.83
CA SER A 36 -15.81 -16.27 -17.38
C SER A 36 -15.92 -15.74 -15.94
N ILE A 37 -14.77 -15.49 -15.30
CA ILE A 37 -14.63 -15.14 -13.88
C ILE A 37 -13.94 -13.78 -13.78
N GLY A 38 -14.58 -12.84 -13.07
CA GLY A 38 -14.06 -11.52 -12.76
C GLY A 38 -14.85 -10.36 -13.39
N PHE A 39 -15.35 -9.46 -12.54
CA PHE A 39 -15.95 -8.16 -12.89
C PHE A 39 -17.05 -8.18 -13.97
N LYS A 40 -17.84 -9.24 -14.05
CA LYS A 40 -19.03 -9.27 -14.92
C LYS A 40 -20.24 -8.65 -14.25
N HIS A 41 -20.27 -8.60 -12.92
CA HIS A 41 -21.40 -8.07 -12.18
C HIS A 41 -21.02 -6.78 -11.44
N ARG A 42 -21.91 -5.78 -11.51
CA ARG A 42 -21.71 -4.46 -10.88
C ARG A 42 -21.43 -4.57 -9.37
N TRP A 43 -21.99 -5.57 -8.69
CA TRP A 43 -21.77 -5.78 -7.25
C TRP A 43 -20.32 -6.14 -6.92
N GLU A 44 -19.65 -6.94 -7.76
CA GLU A 44 -18.23 -7.28 -7.58
C GLU A 44 -17.38 -6.02 -7.62
N PHE A 45 -17.69 -5.09 -8.54
CA PHE A 45 -17.00 -3.81 -8.64
C PHE A 45 -17.09 -3.00 -7.34
N TYR A 46 -18.29 -2.83 -6.80
CA TYR A 46 -18.47 -2.08 -5.56
C TYR A 46 -17.82 -2.78 -4.35
N PHE A 47 -17.87 -4.11 -4.29
CA PHE A 47 -17.24 -4.88 -3.23
C PHE A 47 -15.71 -4.73 -3.24
N PHE A 48 -15.07 -4.94 -4.39
CA PHE A 48 -13.62 -4.79 -4.51
C PHE A 48 -13.17 -3.33 -4.32
N GLN A 49 -13.95 -2.35 -4.79
CA GLN A 49 -13.69 -0.94 -4.54
C GLN A 49 -13.75 -0.59 -3.05
N ALA A 50 -14.77 -1.07 -2.33
CA ALA A 50 -14.90 -0.87 -0.90
C ALA A 50 -13.73 -1.53 -0.15
N LEU A 51 -13.41 -2.77 -0.50
CA LEU A 51 -12.31 -3.53 0.10
C LEU A 51 -10.96 -2.84 -0.09
N GLN A 52 -10.69 -2.34 -1.29
CA GLN A 52 -9.49 -1.57 -1.60
C GLN A 52 -9.45 -0.23 -0.84
N SER A 53 -10.58 0.47 -0.73
CA SER A 53 -10.66 1.75 0.00
C SER A 53 -10.40 1.59 1.51
N ILE A 54 -10.91 0.49 2.09
CA ILE A 54 -10.66 0.12 3.48
C ILE A 54 -9.18 -0.20 3.68
N ALA A 55 -8.60 -1.06 2.83
CA ALA A 55 -7.19 -1.43 2.89
C ALA A 55 -6.26 -0.20 2.76
N ALA A 56 -6.57 0.70 1.82
CA ALA A 56 -5.81 1.94 1.60
C ALA A 56 -5.87 2.86 2.82
N SER A 57 -7.03 2.95 3.47
CA SER A 57 -7.21 3.78 4.67
C SER A 57 -6.39 3.25 5.85
N ILE A 58 -6.42 1.93 6.09
CA ILE A 58 -5.62 1.29 7.14
C ILE A 58 -4.12 1.44 6.87
N ALA A 59 -3.67 1.18 5.63
CA ALA A 59 -2.28 1.36 5.23
C ALA A 59 -1.83 2.82 5.38
N GLY A 60 -2.70 3.78 5.02
CA GLY A 60 -2.42 5.20 5.15
C GLY A 60 -2.31 5.69 6.60
N VAL A 61 -3.03 5.07 7.55
CA VAL A 61 -2.88 5.35 8.99
C VAL A 61 -1.63 4.66 9.53
N ALA A 62 -1.40 3.40 9.18
CA ALA A 62 -0.21 2.65 9.60
C ALA A 62 1.08 3.34 9.14
N PHE A 63 1.13 3.82 7.90
CA PHE A 63 2.24 4.63 7.40
C PHE A 63 2.48 5.85 8.28
N LYS A 64 1.43 6.60 8.65
CA LYS A 64 1.61 7.80 9.49
C LYS A 64 2.13 7.49 10.89
N VAL A 65 1.63 6.41 11.49
CA VAL A 65 2.06 5.98 12.83
C VAL A 65 3.48 5.45 12.80
N LEU A 66 3.87 4.68 11.78
CA LEU A 66 5.24 4.18 11.65
C LEU A 66 6.21 5.34 11.39
N PHE A 67 5.82 6.28 10.54
CA PHE A 67 6.66 7.42 10.16
C PHE A 67 6.91 8.37 11.34
N SER A 68 5.91 8.62 12.19
CA SER A 68 6.11 9.47 13.38
C SER A 68 7.06 8.88 14.40
N ARG A 69 7.19 7.56 14.45
CA ARG A 69 8.15 6.85 15.31
C ARG A 69 9.59 6.92 14.80
N LEU A 70 9.78 7.26 13.52
CA LEU A 70 11.08 7.42 12.87
C LEU A 70 11.59 8.88 12.90
N PHE A 71 10.84 9.80 13.50
CA PHE A 71 11.26 11.20 13.60
C PHE A 71 12.42 11.34 14.58
N PRO A 72 13.59 11.81 14.14
CA PRO A 72 14.66 12.14 15.07
C PRO A 72 14.24 13.38 15.88
N PRO A 73 14.49 13.37 17.20
CA PRO A 73 14.14 14.48 18.07
C PRO A 73 14.84 15.76 17.62
N GLY A 74 14.08 16.86 17.53
CA GLY A 74 14.61 18.17 17.12
C GLY A 74 14.52 18.48 15.62
N ASN A 75 14.13 17.52 14.76
CA ASN A 75 13.94 17.78 13.33
C ASN A 75 12.56 17.36 12.78
N GLU A 76 11.58 17.22 13.66
CA GLU A 76 10.24 16.69 13.38
C GLU A 76 9.53 17.43 12.23
N ILE A 77 9.70 18.75 12.14
CA ILE A 77 9.07 19.59 11.10
C ILE A 77 9.54 19.18 9.69
N GLN A 78 10.84 18.90 9.51
CA GLN A 78 11.38 18.50 8.21
C GLN A 78 10.85 17.13 7.79
N PHE A 79 10.82 16.18 8.72
CA PHE A 79 10.34 14.83 8.42
C PHE A 79 8.81 14.81 8.22
N PHE A 80 8.04 15.61 8.97
CA PHE A 80 6.61 15.77 8.72
C PHE A 80 6.33 16.35 7.33
N GLY A 81 7.08 17.39 6.91
CA GLY A 81 6.99 17.92 5.55
C GLY A 81 7.31 16.87 4.49
N PHE A 82 8.37 16.08 4.70
CA PHE A 82 8.74 15.00 3.78
C PHE A 82 7.66 13.91 3.70
N GLN A 83 7.03 13.56 4.82
CA GLN A 83 5.90 12.63 4.86
C GLN A 83 4.72 13.09 4.00
N LEU A 84 4.41 14.39 4.03
CA LEU A 84 3.34 14.98 3.22
C LEU A 84 3.69 14.92 1.73
N VAL A 85 4.93 15.26 1.36
CA VAL A 85 5.40 15.18 -0.03
C VAL A 85 5.35 13.74 -0.54
N LEU A 86 5.78 12.76 0.26
CA LEU A 86 5.66 11.34 -0.08
C LEU A 86 4.19 10.94 -0.30
N SER A 87 3.31 11.34 0.61
CA SER A 87 1.87 11.04 0.50
C SER A 87 1.29 11.63 -0.79
N LEU A 88 1.66 12.86 -1.15
CA LEU A 88 1.23 13.49 -2.39
C LEU A 88 1.77 12.75 -3.63
N GLY A 89 3.05 12.36 -3.59
CA GLY A 89 3.69 11.59 -4.65
C GLY A 89 2.97 10.27 -4.96
N THR A 90 2.51 9.55 -3.92
CA THR A 90 1.76 8.30 -4.12
C THR A 90 0.43 8.47 -4.86
N VAL A 91 -0.19 9.65 -4.79
CA VAL A 91 -1.45 9.94 -5.50
C VAL A 91 -1.19 10.36 -6.96
N TRP A 92 -0.15 11.17 -7.20
CA TRP A 92 0.12 11.72 -8.52
C TRP A 92 0.82 10.75 -9.47
N ILE A 93 1.78 9.96 -8.99
CA ILE A 93 2.57 9.05 -9.85
C ILE A 93 1.67 8.07 -10.62
N PRO A 94 0.69 7.38 -10.00
CA PRO A 94 -0.20 6.49 -10.75
C PRO A 94 -1.04 7.21 -11.81
N GLN A 95 -1.45 8.46 -11.57
CA GLN A 95 -2.24 9.22 -12.55
C GLN A 95 -1.41 9.58 -13.78
N ILE A 96 -0.18 10.03 -13.56
CA ILE A 96 0.77 10.39 -14.63
C ILE A 96 1.19 9.16 -15.43
N VAL A 97 1.34 8.00 -14.77
CA VAL A 97 1.73 6.76 -15.44
C VAL A 97 0.55 6.11 -16.16
N ASN A 98 -0.62 6.01 -15.53
CA ASN A 98 -1.75 5.28 -16.10
C ASN A 98 -2.42 6.02 -17.27
N GLY A 99 -2.47 7.35 -17.25
CA GLY A 99 -3.11 8.14 -18.31
C GLY A 99 -2.55 7.86 -19.71
N PRO A 100 -1.24 8.09 -19.94
CA PRO A 100 -0.60 7.83 -21.23
C PRO A 100 -0.65 6.35 -21.66
N ILE A 101 -0.61 5.42 -20.71
CA ILE A 101 -0.67 3.98 -20.99
C ILE A 101 -2.05 3.58 -21.54
N VAL A 102 -3.12 4.13 -20.95
CA VAL A 102 -4.49 3.89 -21.41
C VAL A 102 -4.71 4.52 -22.79
N ASP A 103 -4.26 5.75 -22.98
CA ASP A 103 -4.40 6.48 -24.25
C ASP A 103 -3.63 5.80 -25.39
N ALA A 104 -2.42 5.29 -25.13
CA ALA A 104 -1.59 4.64 -26.15
C ALA A 104 -2.05 3.22 -26.51
N THR A 105 -2.60 2.46 -25.56
CA THR A 105 -2.86 1.02 -25.77
C THR A 105 -4.33 0.70 -26.06
N ASN A 106 -5.26 1.63 -25.78
CA ASN A 106 -6.72 1.41 -25.82
C ASN A 106 -7.17 0.15 -25.04
N ASN A 107 -6.34 -0.32 -24.11
CA ASN A 107 -6.52 -1.56 -23.37
C ASN A 107 -6.32 -1.28 -21.88
N LEU A 108 -7.42 -1.33 -21.11
CA LEU A 108 -7.42 -1.17 -19.65
C LEU A 108 -6.62 -2.24 -18.88
N ARG A 109 -6.13 -3.28 -19.58
CA ARG A 109 -5.43 -4.42 -18.98
C ARG A 109 -4.00 -4.10 -18.53
N LEU A 110 -3.27 -3.34 -19.33
CA LEU A 110 -1.86 -3.05 -19.05
C LEU A 110 -1.66 -2.23 -17.75
N PRO A 111 -2.44 -1.17 -17.48
CA PRO A 111 -2.34 -0.43 -16.22
C PRO A 111 -2.59 -1.33 -15.00
N ALA A 112 -3.59 -2.22 -15.08
CA ALA A 112 -3.93 -3.13 -13.99
C ALA A 112 -2.82 -4.18 -13.76
N ALA A 113 -2.25 -4.73 -14.83
CA ALA A 113 -1.14 -5.67 -14.75
C ALA A 113 0.13 -5.02 -14.15
N ILE A 114 0.49 -3.83 -14.62
CA ILE A 114 1.64 -3.06 -14.09
C ILE A 114 1.42 -2.72 -12.61
N SER A 115 0.22 -2.27 -12.25
CA SER A 115 -0.15 -1.97 -10.87
C SER A 115 -0.06 -3.22 -9.98
N SER A 116 -0.50 -4.38 -10.48
CA SER A 116 -0.40 -5.64 -9.73
C SER A 116 1.05 -6.08 -9.49
N ALA A 117 1.92 -5.93 -10.49
CA ALA A 117 3.35 -6.25 -10.36
C ALA A 117 4.06 -5.32 -9.37
N LEU A 118 3.77 -4.02 -9.43
CA LEU A 118 4.30 -3.03 -8.49
C LEU A 118 3.82 -3.29 -7.05
N LEU A 119 2.54 -3.62 -6.87
CA LEU A 119 2.00 -3.97 -5.56
C LEU A 119 2.63 -5.24 -5.00
N LEU A 120 2.87 -6.24 -5.85
CA LEU A 120 3.57 -7.46 -5.45
C LEU A 120 5.02 -7.16 -5.03
N PHE A 121 5.71 -6.28 -5.75
CA PHE A 121 7.03 -5.79 -5.36
C PHE A 121 7.01 -5.08 -4.00
N CYS A 122 6.00 -4.22 -3.74
CA CYS A 122 5.83 -3.57 -2.44
C CYS A 122 5.58 -4.57 -1.30
N VAL A 123 4.81 -5.64 -1.54
CA VAL A 123 4.61 -6.72 -0.57
C VAL A 123 5.95 -7.38 -0.23
N VAL A 124 6.75 -7.73 -1.25
CA VAL A 124 8.07 -8.36 -1.05
C VAL A 124 9.00 -7.46 -0.24
N ILE A 125 9.08 -6.17 -0.56
CA ILE A 125 9.88 -5.21 0.23
C ILE A 125 9.37 -5.12 1.67
N THR A 126 8.06 -5.06 1.89
CA THR A 126 7.50 -4.96 3.24
C THR A 126 7.83 -6.20 4.07
N LEU A 127 7.98 -7.37 3.44
CA LEU A 127 8.43 -8.58 4.11
C LEU A 127 9.92 -8.53 4.49
N THR A 128 10.77 -7.89 3.69
CA THR A 128 12.22 -7.81 3.94
C THR A 128 12.64 -6.64 4.84
N VAL A 129 11.83 -5.60 4.96
CA VAL A 129 12.12 -4.43 5.80
C VAL A 129 11.82 -4.72 7.27
N ASP A 130 12.80 -4.38 8.12
CA ASP A 130 12.76 -4.55 9.56
C ASP A 130 12.63 -3.18 10.25
N GLU A 131 11.42 -2.85 10.69
CA GLU A 131 11.08 -1.59 11.35
C GLU A 131 11.84 -1.37 12.67
N SER A 132 12.14 -2.46 13.40
CA SER A 132 12.86 -2.38 14.67
C SER A 132 14.30 -1.92 14.48
N LYS A 133 14.93 -2.22 13.33
CA LYS A 133 16.26 -1.70 13.00
C LYS A 133 16.23 -0.21 12.69
N GLY A 134 15.21 0.26 11.98
CA GLY A 134 15.04 1.69 11.66
C GLY A 134 14.82 2.55 12.91
N MET A 135 14.02 2.06 13.85
CA MET A 135 13.78 2.71 15.15
C MET A 135 15.09 2.91 15.95
N ARG A 136 15.94 1.89 15.98
CA ARG A 136 17.24 1.95 16.67
C ARG A 136 18.21 2.93 16.02
N GLN A 137 18.16 3.06 14.69
CA GLN A 137 18.99 4.02 13.96
C GLN A 137 18.52 5.47 14.08
N ALA A 138 17.23 5.70 14.34
CA ALA A 138 16.66 7.04 14.59
C ALA A 138 17.04 7.63 15.96
N GLY A 139 17.83 6.91 16.77
CA GLY A 139 18.28 7.36 18.09
C GLY A 139 17.35 6.95 19.24
N TYR A 140 16.32 6.15 18.97
CA TYR A 140 15.56 5.49 20.03
C TYR A 140 16.34 4.23 20.46
N GLU A 141 17.18 4.36 21.48
CA GLU A 141 17.70 3.19 22.20
C GLU A 141 16.52 2.35 22.71
N GLY A 142 16.61 1.05 22.51
CA GLY A 142 15.50 0.13 22.69
C GLY A 142 14.77 0.34 24.01
N THR A 143 13.53 0.81 23.93
CA THR A 143 12.56 0.42 24.94
C THR A 143 12.29 -1.05 24.66
N GLY A 144 13.00 -1.91 25.38
CA GLY A 144 12.78 -3.34 25.33
C GLY A 144 11.32 -3.63 25.64
N ASP A 145 10.62 -4.13 24.63
CA ASP A 145 9.38 -4.90 24.75
C ASP A 145 9.56 -6.17 23.91
#